data_AF-A0A4Y2L444-F1
#
_entry.id   AF-A0A4Y2L444-F1
#
_cell.length_a   1.000
_cell.length_b   1.000
_cell.length_c   1.000
_cell.angle_alpha   90.00
_cell.angle_beta   90.00
_cell.angle_gamma   90.00
#
_symmetry.space_group_name_H-M   'P 1'
#
loop_
_entity.id
_entity.type
_entity.pdbx_description
1 polymer ?
#
loop_
_entity_poly.entity_id
_entity_poly.type
_entity_poly.pdbx_seq_one_letter_code
_entity_poly.pdbx_strand_id
1 'polypeptide(L)'
;MDIYDTSDYSRDHCLFSESNKKKIGCFKDELHSKPIFEFIGLRPKMYSIKSERGEKKTAKGVARSVVERNIRHEDYRRCRELEKFNIGIRVRIIN
;
A
#
# COMPACT_ATOMS: atom_id res chain seq x y z
N MET A 1 1.17 8.47 22.77
CA MET A 1 2.09 7.85 21.78
C MET A 1 2.24 6.34 22.02
N ASP A 2 1.56 5.79 23.02
CA ASP A 2 1.94 4.54 23.70
C ASP A 2 1.62 3.27 22.92
N ILE A 3 0.81 3.41 21.87
CA ILE A 3 0.42 2.33 20.98
C ILE A 3 1.17 2.35 19.64
N TYR A 4 2.03 3.33 19.38
CA TYR A 4 2.77 3.45 18.12
C TYR A 4 4.26 3.23 18.34
N ASP A 5 4.86 2.44 17.45
CA ASP A 5 6.30 2.29 17.30
C ASP A 5 6.82 3.33 16.29
N THR A 6 7.37 4.43 16.81
CA THR A 6 8.04 5.49 16.03
C THR A 6 9.56 5.37 16.06
N SER A 7 10.10 4.22 16.45
CA SER A 7 11.55 4.01 16.55
C SER A 7 12.27 4.02 15.19
N ASP A 8 11.52 3.91 14.09
CA ASP A 8 12.03 4.00 12.72
C ASP A 8 12.13 5.45 12.19
N TYR A 9 11.75 6.46 12.99
CA TYR A 9 11.85 7.86 12.59
C TYR A 9 13.31 8.35 12.63
N SER A 10 13.61 9.46 11.94
CA SER A 10 14.93 10.11 12.08
C SER A 10 15.16 10.48 13.54
N ARG A 11 16.39 10.33 14.05
CA ARG A 11 16.74 10.67 15.44
C ARG A 11 16.49 12.14 15.78
N ASP A 12 16.54 13.01 14.78
CA ASP A 12 16.29 14.45 14.93
C ASP A 12 14.79 14.78 14.88
N HIS A 13 13.92 13.80 14.63
CA HIS A 13 12.49 14.00 14.54
C HIS A 13 11.86 14.11 15.93
N CYS A 14 10.99 15.10 16.15
CA CYS A 14 10.35 15.35 17.46
C CYS A 14 9.52 14.19 18.00
N LEU A 15 9.11 13.26 17.13
CA LEU A 15 8.33 12.07 17.47
C LEU A 15 9.17 10.78 17.55
N PHE A 16 10.49 10.85 17.37
CA PHE A 16 11.36 9.69 17.53
C PHE A 16 11.33 9.20 18.98
N SER A 17 11.03 7.91 19.18
CA SER A 17 11.10 7.26 20.47
C SER A 17 11.36 5.76 20.31
N GLU A 18 12.27 5.22 21.11
CA GLU A 18 12.52 3.77 21.15
C GLU A 18 11.62 3.04 22.18
N SER A 19 10.77 3.77 22.91
CA SER A 19 9.94 3.22 24.00
C SER A 19 9.05 2.04 23.59
N ASN A 20 8.60 2.01 22.32
CA ASN A 20 7.71 0.98 21.78
C ASN A 20 8.37 0.12 20.69
N LYS A 21 9.69 0.20 20.54
CA LYS A 21 10.45 -0.49 19.49
C LYS A 21 10.19 -1.99 19.53
N LYS A 22 9.56 -2.53 18.48
CA LYS A 22 9.20 -3.96 18.36
C LYS A 22 8.37 -4.50 19.54
N LYS A 23 7.67 -3.64 20.26
CA LYS A 23 6.82 -4.03 21.39
C LYS A 23 5.55 -4.67 20.86
N ILE A 24 5.18 -5.84 21.42
CA ILE A 24 3.98 -6.55 20.99
C ILE A 24 2.72 -5.75 21.34
N GLY A 25 1.75 -5.74 20.44
CA GLY A 25 0.52 -4.93 20.60
C GLY A 25 0.65 -3.47 20.19
N CYS A 26 1.84 -3.00 19.81
CA CYS A 26 2.03 -1.66 19.23
C CYS A 26 1.92 -1.70 17.69
N PHE A 27 1.38 -0.63 17.12
CA PHE A 27 1.31 -0.38 15.70
C PHE A 27 2.66 0.07 15.17
N LYS A 28 3.18 -0.66 14.20
CA LYS A 28 4.41 -0.29 13.50
C LYS A 28 4.10 0.63 12.31
N ASP A 29 4.95 1.62 12.09
CA ASP A 29 5.03 2.30 10.79
C ASP A 29 5.65 1.36 9.73
N GLU A 30 4.81 0.87 8.82
CA GLU A 30 5.21 -0.03 7.72
C GLU A 30 6.16 0.63 6.70
N LEU A 31 6.15 1.96 6.60
CA LEU A 31 6.87 2.69 5.57
C LEU A 31 8.11 3.41 6.08
N HIS A 32 8.42 3.30 7.38
CA HIS A 32 9.64 3.83 8.00
C HIS A 32 9.80 5.33 7.70
N SER A 33 8.75 6.11 8.02
CA SER A 33 8.65 7.55 7.78
C SER A 33 8.67 8.00 6.32
N LYS A 34 8.56 7.08 5.36
CA LYS A 34 8.52 7.44 3.94
C LYS A 34 7.08 7.69 3.47
N PRO A 35 6.81 8.84 2.82
CA PRO A 35 5.46 9.17 2.38
C PRO A 35 4.97 8.22 1.29
N ILE A 36 3.66 7.95 1.32
CA ILE A 36 2.95 7.28 0.22
C ILE A 36 2.65 8.33 -0.85
N PHE A 37 3.03 8.05 -2.09
CA PHE A 37 2.66 8.87 -3.24
C PHE A 37 1.32 8.42 -3.84
N GLU A 38 1.08 7.12 -3.90
CA GLU A 38 -0.15 6.58 -4.48
C GLU A 38 -0.51 5.23 -3.86
N PHE A 39 -1.81 5.03 -3.68
CA PHE A 39 -2.40 3.76 -3.25
C PHE A 39 -3.50 3.34 -4.23
N ILE A 40 -3.46 2.07 -4.63
CA ILE A 40 -4.45 1.47 -5.52
C ILE A 40 -4.91 0.15 -4.91
N GLY A 41 -6.17 0.09 -4.46
CA GLY A 41 -6.83 -1.12 -4.01
C GLY A 41 -7.81 -1.62 -5.06
N LEU A 42 -7.70 -2.90 -5.45
CA LEU A 42 -8.63 -3.55 -6.39
C LEU A 42 -9.63 -4.44 -5.64
N ARG A 43 -9.14 -5.26 -4.70
CA ARG A 43 -9.95 -6.19 -3.90
C ARG A 43 -9.26 -6.49 -2.57
N PRO A 44 -9.92 -7.17 -1.61
CA PRO A 44 -9.29 -7.60 -0.37
C PRO A 44 -7.99 -8.38 -0.64
N LYS A 45 -6.89 -7.96 -0.01
CA LYS A 45 -5.54 -8.53 -0.19
C LYS A 45 -5.03 -8.46 -1.64
N MET A 46 -5.47 -7.46 -2.40
CA MET A 46 -4.91 -7.11 -3.71
C MET A 46 -4.82 -5.59 -3.88
N TYR A 47 -3.62 -5.07 -3.75
CA TYR A 47 -3.36 -3.64 -3.77
C TYR A 47 -1.91 -3.36 -4.13
N SER A 48 -1.63 -2.12 -4.51
CA SER A 48 -0.29 -1.61 -4.69
C SER A 48 -0.11 -0.25 -4.01
N ILE A 49 1.05 -0.05 -3.39
CA ILE A 49 1.48 1.20 -2.73
C ILE A 49 2.76 1.66 -3.43
N LYS A 50 2.75 2.91 -3.92
CA LYS A 50 3.93 3.60 -4.45
C LYS A 50 4.44 4.59 -3.40
N SER A 51 5.72 4.50 -3.09
CA SER A 51 6.40 5.34 -2.10
C SER A 51 7.81 5.68 -2.58
N GLU A 52 8.54 6.49 -1.82
CA GLU A 52 9.96 6.78 -2.08
C GLU A 52 10.83 5.51 -2.11
N ARG A 53 10.43 4.45 -1.39
CA ARG A 53 11.13 3.15 -1.38
C ARG A 53 10.81 2.26 -2.58
N GLY A 54 9.94 2.71 -3.48
CA GLY A 54 9.44 1.95 -4.61
C GLY A 54 8.04 1.40 -4.38
N GLU A 55 7.77 0.25 -5.00
CA GLU A 55 6.43 -0.34 -5.10
C GLU A 55 6.27 -1.56 -4.18
N LYS A 56 5.36 -1.46 -3.21
CA LYS A 56 4.87 -2.64 -2.46
C LYS A 56 3.61 -3.16 -3.16
N LYS A 57 3.61 -4.44 -3.54
CA LYS A 57 2.51 -5.09 -4.27
C LYS A 57 2.02 -6.29 -3.49
N THR A 58 0.71 -6.38 -3.34
CA THR A 58 0.02 -7.54 -2.76
C THR A 58 -0.98 -8.04 -3.79
N ALA A 59 -0.95 -9.33 -4.08
CA ALA A 59 -1.90 -9.98 -4.98
C ALA A 59 -2.18 -11.41 -4.49
N LYS A 60 -3.13 -11.55 -3.56
CA LYS A 60 -3.52 -12.88 -3.05
C LYS A 60 -3.91 -13.80 -4.20
N GLY A 61 -3.35 -15.02 -4.18
CA GLY A 61 -3.57 -16.06 -5.19
C GLY A 61 -2.55 -16.04 -6.33
N VAL A 62 -1.68 -15.03 -6.41
CA VAL A 62 -0.61 -14.96 -7.40
C VAL A 62 0.72 -15.31 -6.73
N ALA A 63 1.56 -16.09 -7.42
CA ALA A 63 2.88 -16.44 -6.93
C ALA A 63 3.72 -15.18 -6.69
N ARG A 64 4.38 -15.10 -5.54
CA ARG A 64 5.17 -13.92 -5.14
C ARG A 64 6.22 -13.53 -6.18
N SER A 65 6.92 -14.51 -6.74
CA SER A 65 7.93 -14.30 -7.79
C SER A 65 7.35 -13.62 -9.03
N VAL A 66 6.13 -13.97 -9.43
CA VAL A 66 5.42 -13.35 -10.55
C VAL A 66 5.04 -11.91 -10.20
N VAL A 67 4.52 -11.68 -8.99
CA VAL A 67 4.17 -10.32 -8.54
C VAL A 67 5.39 -9.40 -8.54
N GLU A 68 6.54 -9.89 -8.10
CA GLU A 68 7.78 -9.10 -8.03
C GLU A 68 8.39 -8.83 -9.41
N ARG A 69 8.33 -9.79 -10.33
CA ARG A 69 9.01 -9.69 -11.64
C ARG A 69 8.14 -9.11 -12.75
N ASN A 70 6.84 -9.41 -12.75
CA ASN A 70 5.98 -9.20 -13.91
C ASN A 70 4.86 -8.17 -13.68
N ILE A 71 4.58 -7.80 -12.43
CA ILE A 71 3.49 -6.86 -12.11
C ILE A 71 4.08 -5.55 -11.59
N ARG A 72 3.58 -4.43 -12.08
CA ARG A 72 3.96 -3.06 -11.70
C ARG A 72 2.78 -2.31 -11.11
N HIS A 73 3.07 -1.18 -10.44
CA HIS A 73 2.01 -0.33 -9.89
C HIS A 73 1.04 0.16 -10.98
N GLU A 74 1.56 0.39 -12.18
CA GLU A 74 0.78 0.82 -13.34
C GLU A 74 -0.26 -0.22 -13.78
N ASP A 75 0.03 -1.53 -13.67
CA ASP A 75 -0.95 -2.58 -13.99
C ASP A 75 -2.19 -2.49 -13.09
N TYR A 76 -1.99 -2.20 -11.80
CA TYR A 76 -3.10 -1.97 -10.86
C TYR A 76 -3.91 -0.73 -11.24
N ARG A 77 -3.23 0.33 -11.68
CA ARG A 77 -3.90 1.57 -12.13
C ARG A 77 -4.76 1.30 -13.36
N ARG A 78 -4.20 0.60 -14.35
CA ARG A 78 -4.91 0.20 -15.57
C ARG A 78 -6.13 -0.65 -15.26
N CYS A 79 -6.01 -1.64 -14.38
CA CYS A 79 -7.14 -2.47 -13.96
C CYS A 79 -8.26 -1.63 -13.33
N ARG A 80 -7.93 -0.69 -12.43
CA ARG A 80 -8.91 0.21 -11.79
C ARG A 80 -9.65 1.07 -12.82
N GLU A 81 -8.95 1.56 -13.84
CA GLU A 81 -9.53 2.40 -14.90
C GLU A 81 -10.48 1.60 -15.79
N LEU A 82 -10.11 0.36 -16.14
CA LEU A 82 -10.97 -0.56 -16.87
C LEU A 82 -12.24 -0.91 -16.09
N GLU A 83 -12.15 -1.12 -14.78
CA GLU A 83 -13.32 -1.35 -13.92
C GLU A 83 -14.28 -0.15 -13.93
N LYS A 84 -13.76 1.08 -13.82
CA LYS A 84 -14.57 2.29 -13.91
C LYS A 84 -15.30 2.40 -15.25
N PHE A 85 -14.61 2.07 -16.35
CA PHE A 85 -15.20 2.10 -17.68
C PHE A 85 -16.31 1.05 -17.83
N ASN A 86 -16.10 -0.17 -17.34
CA ASN A 86 -17.09 -1.25 -17.40
C ASN A 86 -18.34 -0.94 -16.57
N ILE A 87 -18.20 -0.33 -15.39
CA ILE A 87 -19.35 0.13 -14.60
C ILE A 87 -20.12 1.22 -15.36
N GLY A 88 -19.41 2.17 -15.98
CA GLY A 88 -20.01 3.24 -16.77
C GLY A 88 -20.80 2.73 -17.98
N ILE A 89 -20.28 1.73 -18.71
CA ILE A 89 -21.01 1.07 -19.80
C ILE A 89 -22.24 0.36 -19.27
N ARG A 90 -22.11 -0.39 -18.16
CA ARG A 90 -23.24 -1.11 -17.59
C ARG A 90 -24.35 -0.13 -17.21
N VAL A 91 -24.05 0.97 -16.53
CA VAL A 91 -25.07 2.00 -16.19
C VAL A 91 -25.74 2.60 -17.44
N ARG A 92 -25.00 2.79 -18.54
CA ARG A 92 -25.54 3.35 -19.79
C ARG A 92 -26.42 2.40 -20.59
N ILE A 93 -26.19 1.08 -20.51
CA ILE A 93 -27.01 0.08 -21.22
C ILE A 93 -28.34 -0.21 -20.50
N ILE A 94 -28.44 0.16 -19.21
CA ILE A 94 -29.65 -0.10 -18.38
C ILE A 94 -30.57 1.14 -18.30
N ASN A 95 -30.42 2.14 -19.18
CA ASN A 95 -31.34 3.29 -19.29
C ASN A 95 -31.99 3.33 -20.67
#